data_AF-A0A356WWV0-F1
#
_entry.id   AF-A0A356WWV0-F1
#
_cell.length_a   1.000
_cell.length_b   1.000
_cell.length_c   1.000
_cell.angle_alpha   90.00
_cell.angle_beta   90.00
_cell.angle_gamma   90.00
#
_symmetry.space_group_name_H-M   'P 1'
#
loop_
_entity.id
_entity.type
_entity.pdbx_description
1 polymer ?
#
loop_
_entity_poly.entity_id
_entity_poly.type
_entity_poly.pdbx_seq_one_letter_code
_entity_poly.pdbx_strand_id
1 'polypeptide(L)'
;MNKITVSILTLILLSPFIQAQQIDTLQGDLGEVVVTGFEGNRSVMETPGAITNIDAERVSGFDETSLLFGLNTVPGVRIEQRAPGSYR
;
A
#
# COMPACT_ATOMS: atom_id res chain seq x y z
N MET A 1 54.72 2.00 7.76
CA MET A 1 53.72 1.88 6.68
C MET A 1 53.90 3.01 5.71
N ASN A 2 54.10 2.73 4.42
CA ASN A 2 54.24 3.77 3.42
C ASN A 2 52.88 4.44 3.21
N LYS A 3 52.85 5.76 3.00
CA LYS A 3 51.61 6.53 2.78
C LYS A 3 50.74 5.92 1.66
N ILE A 4 51.40 5.37 0.64
CA ILE A 4 50.78 4.64 -0.48
C ILE A 4 50.00 3.41 0.00
N THR A 5 50.55 2.63 0.92
CA THR A 5 49.92 1.41 1.45
C THR A 5 48.67 1.75 2.27
N VAL A 6 48.68 2.88 2.98
CA VAL A 6 47.53 3.38 3.74
C VAL A 6 46.41 3.80 2.80
N SER A 7 46.72 4.57 1.75
CA SER A 7 45.73 5.01 0.77
C SER A 7 45.05 3.85 0.03
N ILE A 8 45.80 2.80 -0.32
CA ILE A 8 45.25 1.60 -0.98
C ILE A 8 44.31 0.86 -0.02
N LEU A 9 44.69 0.70 1.24
CA LEU A 9 43.86 0.03 2.23
C LEU A 9 42.55 0.80 2.50
N THR A 10 42.62 2.14 2.56
CA THR A 10 41.43 2.98 2.71
C THR A 10 40.48 2.84 1.51
N LEU A 11 41.02 2.78 0.29
CA LEU A 11 40.20 2.63 -0.92
C LEU A 11 39.47 1.28 -0.97
N ILE A 12 40.14 0.20 -0.53
CA ILE A 12 39.54 -1.15 -0.45
C ILE A 12 38.39 -1.18 0.57
N LEU A 13 38.57 -0.52 1.72
CA LEU A 13 37.56 -0.44 2.79
C LEU A 13 36.31 0.38 2.41
N LEU A 14 36.41 1.27 1.41
CA LEU A 14 35.27 2.07 0.94
C LEU A 14 34.46 1.40 -0.20
N SER A 15 34.96 0.31 -0.78
CA SER A 15 34.28 -0.40 -1.89
C SER A 15 32.86 -0.92 -1.59
N PRO A 16 32.50 -1.44 -0.38
CA PRO A 16 31.16 -1.98 -0.15
C PRO A 16 30.08 -0.91 -0.09
N PHE A 17 30.42 0.38 0.09
CA PHE A 17 29.43 1.46 0.11
C PHE A 17 28.85 1.78 -1.28
N ILE A 18 29.52 1.39 -2.37
CA ILE A 18 29.08 1.68 -3.74
C ILE A 18 27.98 0.69 -4.20
N GLN A 19 27.98 -0.54 -3.67
CA GLN A 19 27.03 -1.60 -4.03
C GLN A 19 25.80 -1.65 -3.11
N ALA A 20 25.65 -0.70 -2.19
CA ALA A 20 24.53 -0.65 -1.24
C ALA A 20 23.24 -0.03 -1.83
N GLN A 21 23.27 0.48 -3.06
CA GLN A 21 22.07 0.99 -3.72
C GLN A 21 21.23 -0.17 -4.23
N GLN A 22 20.18 -0.49 -3.50
CA GLN A 22 19.13 -1.37 -3.96
C GLN A 22 18.37 -0.66 -5.09
N ILE A 23 18.30 -1.30 -6.25
CA ILE A 23 17.48 -0.83 -7.38
C ILE A 23 16.02 -0.78 -6.89
N ASP A 24 15.34 0.33 -7.18
CA ASP A 24 13.91 0.46 -6.88
C ASP A 24 13.15 -0.71 -7.50
N THR A 25 12.36 -1.40 -6.67
CA THR A 25 11.56 -2.54 -7.11
C THR A 25 10.42 -2.13 -8.04
N LEU A 26 10.09 -0.83 -8.10
CA LEU A 26 9.11 -0.29 -9.04
C LEU A 26 9.73 -0.14 -10.44
N GLN A 27 9.67 -1.22 -11.23
CA GLN A 27 10.17 -1.24 -12.63
C GLN A 27 9.16 -0.73 -13.68
N GLY A 28 8.02 -0.12 -13.29
CA GLY A 28 7.03 0.36 -14.26
C GLY A 28 6.09 1.41 -13.70
N ASP A 29 5.40 2.12 -14.61
CA ASP A 29 4.31 3.02 -14.26
C ASP A 29 3.14 2.22 -13.69
N LEU A 30 2.76 2.53 -12.45
CA LEU A 30 1.57 1.97 -11.83
C LEU A 30 0.34 2.51 -12.57
N GLY A 31 -0.57 1.62 -12.94
CA GLY A 31 -1.84 2.00 -13.56
C GLY A 31 -2.68 2.87 -12.61
N GLU A 32 -3.50 3.74 -13.21
CA GLU A 32 -4.40 4.60 -12.46
C GLU A 32 -5.55 3.81 -11.80
N VAL A 33 -5.92 4.22 -10.59
CA VAL A 33 -7.10 3.70 -9.89
C VAL A 33 -8.32 4.55 -10.26
N VAL A 34 -9.28 3.95 -10.96
CA VAL A 34 -10.52 4.58 -11.39
C VAL A 34 -11.65 4.26 -10.42
N VAL A 35 -12.37 5.29 -9.98
CA VAL A 35 -13.52 5.18 -9.09
C VAL A 35 -14.79 5.45 -9.88
N THR A 36 -15.75 4.53 -9.79
CA THR A 36 -17.10 4.72 -10.35
C THR A 36 -17.95 5.43 -9.33
N GLY A 37 -18.22 6.73 -9.57
CA GLY A 37 -19.00 7.59 -8.70
C GLY A 37 -20.22 8.19 -9.38
N PHE A 38 -20.85 9.16 -8.71
CA PHE A 38 -21.87 10.00 -9.34
C PHE A 38 -21.25 10.81 -10.49
N GLU A 39 -21.97 10.94 -11.61
CA GLU A 39 -21.51 11.58 -12.86
C GLU A 39 -20.39 10.87 -13.65
N GLY A 40 -19.92 9.68 -13.22
CA GLY A 40 -19.11 8.80 -14.06
C GLY A 40 -17.83 8.28 -13.42
N ASN A 41 -16.96 7.72 -14.27
CA ASN A 41 -15.67 7.15 -13.89
C ASN A 41 -14.60 8.25 -13.88
N ARG A 42 -13.90 8.41 -12.76
CA ARG A 42 -12.84 9.42 -12.61
C ARG A 42 -11.66 8.83 -11.85
N SER A 43 -10.50 9.46 -11.97
CA SER A 43 -9.33 9.15 -11.15
C SER A 43 -9.70 9.22 -9.67
N VAL A 44 -9.13 8.34 -8.84
CA VAL A 44 -9.23 8.48 -7.37
C VAL A 44 -8.72 9.83 -6.89
N MET A 45 -7.71 10.40 -7.58
CA MET A 45 -7.11 11.69 -7.23
C MET A 45 -7.99 12.90 -7.58
N GLU A 46 -8.95 12.72 -8.50
CA GLU A 46 -9.85 13.77 -8.98
C GLU A 46 -11.28 13.61 -8.43
N THR A 47 -11.57 12.50 -7.77
CA THR A 47 -12.91 12.19 -7.27
C THR A 47 -13.19 13.00 -6.00
N PRO A 48 -14.22 13.87 -5.99
CA PRO A 48 -14.57 14.60 -4.79
C PRO A 48 -15.26 13.67 -3.79
N GLY A 49 -14.57 13.33 -2.70
CA GLY A 49 -15.15 12.51 -1.63
C GLY A 49 -14.09 11.83 -0.76
N ALA A 50 -14.51 11.32 0.40
CA ALA A 50 -13.68 10.42 1.19
C ALA A 50 -13.73 9.02 0.58
N ILE A 51 -12.57 8.48 0.22
CA ILE A 51 -12.43 7.17 -0.41
C ILE A 51 -11.48 6.33 0.45
N THR A 52 -11.81 5.07 0.65
CA THR A 52 -10.97 4.12 1.39
C THR A 52 -10.90 2.82 0.60
N ASN A 53 -9.69 2.31 0.44
CA ASN A 53 -9.46 0.96 -0.07
C ASN A 53 -9.51 -0.03 1.09
N ILE A 54 -10.21 -1.15 0.92
CA ILE A 54 -10.25 -2.26 1.87
C ILE A 54 -9.66 -3.47 1.16
N ASP A 55 -8.53 -3.96 1.66
CA ASP A 55 -7.85 -5.12 1.08
C ASP A 55 -8.72 -6.38 1.19
N ALA A 56 -8.58 -7.30 0.24
CA ALA A 56 -9.41 -8.49 0.16
C ALA A 56 -9.31 -9.37 1.42
N GLU A 57 -8.11 -9.48 1.99
CA GLU A 57 -7.83 -10.22 3.23
C GLU A 57 -8.56 -9.61 4.43
N ARG A 58 -8.78 -8.29 4.40
CA ARG A 58 -9.53 -7.58 5.45
C ARG A 58 -11.03 -7.74 5.27
N VAL A 59 -11.49 -7.90 4.03
CA VAL A 59 -12.90 -8.19 3.74
C VAL A 59 -13.28 -9.60 4.22
N SER A 60 -12.46 -10.61 3.95
CA SER A 60 -12.74 -12.02 4.27
C SER A 60 -12.20 -12.51 5.61
N GLY A 61 -11.43 -11.68 6.35
CA GLY A 61 -10.52 -12.16 7.38
C GLY A 61 -11.10 -12.96 8.55
N PHE A 62 -12.38 -12.79 8.90
CA PHE A 62 -13.02 -13.54 9.99
C PHE A 62 -14.27 -14.32 9.58
N ASP A 63 -14.91 -13.92 8.49
CA ASP A 63 -16.13 -14.52 7.97
C ASP A 63 -16.24 -14.19 6.49
N GLU A 64 -16.10 -15.20 5.63
CA GLU A 64 -16.20 -15.05 4.18
C GLU A 64 -17.64 -14.76 3.70
N THR A 65 -18.63 -14.93 4.58
CA THR A 65 -20.05 -14.70 4.27
C THR A 65 -20.53 -13.30 4.64
N SER A 66 -19.67 -12.47 5.25
CA SER A 66 -20.05 -11.19 5.83
C SER A 66 -19.00 -10.10 5.64
N LEU A 67 -19.42 -8.94 5.14
CA LEU A 67 -18.57 -7.75 5.03
C LEU A 67 -18.47 -6.96 6.34
N LEU A 68 -19.17 -7.42 7.40
CA LEU A 68 -19.36 -6.68 8.64
C LEU A 68 -18.03 -6.31 9.29
N PHE A 69 -17.07 -7.23 9.30
CA PHE A 69 -15.75 -6.97 9.86
C PHE A 69 -15.02 -5.90 9.04
N GLY A 70 -14.83 -6.13 7.74
CA GLY A 70 -14.07 -5.22 6.87
C GLY A 70 -14.61 -3.78 6.89
N LEU A 71 -15.92 -3.60 6.74
CA LEU A 71 -16.55 -2.27 6.72
C LEU A 71 -16.40 -1.53 8.07
N ASN A 72 -16.46 -2.23 9.20
CA ASN A 72 -16.29 -1.63 10.52
C ASN A 72 -14.83 -1.24 10.84
N THR A 73 -13.89 -1.50 9.94
CA THR A 73 -12.50 -1.03 10.08
C THR A 73 -12.29 0.36 9.48
N VAL A 74 -13.26 0.86 8.70
CA VAL A 74 -13.19 2.17 8.05
C VAL A 74 -13.66 3.26 9.03
N PRO A 75 -12.86 4.30 9.29
CA PRO A 75 -13.26 5.41 10.14
C PRO A 75 -14.55 6.09 9.63
N GLY A 76 -15.49 6.36 10.53
CA GLY A 76 -16.77 6.98 10.18
C GLY A 76 -17.80 6.04 9.56
N VAL A 77 -17.47 4.75 9.37
CA VAL A 77 -18.39 3.71 8.94
C VAL A 77 -18.76 2.83 10.13
N ARG A 78 -20.05 2.50 10.25
CA ARG A 78 -20.55 1.51 11.20
C ARG A 78 -21.66 0.73 10.55
N ILE A 79 -21.57 -0.60 10.59
CA ILE A 79 -22.60 -1.51 10.10
C ILE A 79 -22.86 -2.59 11.15
N GLU A 80 -24.12 -3.00 11.29
CA GLU A 80 -24.57 -4.06 12.20
C GLU A 80 -25.53 -5.03 11.51
N GLN A 81 -25.44 -6.32 11.87
CA GLN A 81 -26.40 -7.33 11.44
C GLN A 81 -27.51 -7.45 12.47
N ARG A 82 -28.78 -7.37 12.03
CA ARG A 82 -29.95 -7.47 12.93
C ARG A 82 -30.80 -8.73 12.72
N ALA A 83 -30.61 -9.40 11.60
CA ALA A 83 -31.12 -10.74 11.30
C ALA A 83 -30.19 -11.38 10.25
N PRO A 84 -30.22 -12.70 10.02
CA PRO A 84 -29.38 -13.33 9.00
C PRO A 84 -29.51 -12.65 7.63
N GLY A 85 -28.39 -12.17 7.09
CA GLY A 85 -28.34 -11.43 5.82
C GLY A 85 -28.92 -10.00 5.86
N SER A 86 -29.39 -9.51 7.01
CA SER A 86 -29.97 -8.16 7.16
C SER A 86 -29.00 -7.23 7.87
N TYR A 87 -28.44 -6.27 7.12
CA TYR A 87 -27.44 -5.31 7.59
C TYR A 87 -27.98 -3.87 7.60
N ARG A 88 -27.51 -3.06 8.54
CA ARG A 88 -27.80 -1.63 8.66
C ARG A 88 -26.55 -0.85 8.99
#